data_AF-A0A2H6K008-F1
#
_entry.id   AF-A0A2H6K008-F1
#
_cell.length_a   1.000
_cell.length_b   1.000
_cell.length_c   1.000
_cell.angle_alpha   90.00
_cell.angle_beta   90.00
_cell.angle_gamma   90.00
#
_symmetry.space_group_name_H-M   'P 1'
#
loop_
_entity.id
_entity.type
_entity.pdbx_description
1 polymer ?
#
loop_
_entity_poly.entity_id
_entity_poly.type
_entity_poly.pdbx_seq_one_letter_code
_entity_poly.pdbx_strand_id
1 'polypeptide(L)'
;MSSGLLKHGTISLIDDNFVTVAIIPSNGENRSRIIGNVQEIKARGGMVIGVVSGDPVEQCDVSLCAPECHELIAPFPLTVVCQLLAYYTAVHHNRNVDRPRALAKSVTVG
;
A
#
# COMPACT_ATOMS: atom_id res chain seq x y z
N MET A 1 -5.70 5.60 0.48
CA MET A 1 -7.10 5.83 0.92
C MET A 1 -7.15 5.65 2.43
N SER A 2 -7.97 6.40 3.16
CA SER A 2 -8.12 6.14 4.60
C SER A 2 -8.90 4.84 4.80
N SER A 3 -8.41 3.98 5.70
CA SER A 3 -9.02 2.69 6.07
C SER A 3 -10.52 2.82 6.38
N GLY A 4 -10.95 3.95 6.98
CA GLY A 4 -12.35 4.19 7.33
C GLY A 4 -13.30 4.42 6.15
N LEU A 5 -12.79 4.81 4.98
CA LEU A 5 -13.61 5.08 3.79
C LEU A 5 -13.91 3.84 2.94
N LEU A 6 -13.27 2.71 3.25
CA LEU A 6 -13.42 1.46 2.50
C LEU A 6 -14.89 1.05 2.38
N LYS A 7 -15.60 1.07 3.52
CA LYS A 7 -17.00 0.63 3.65
C LYS A 7 -18.03 1.60 3.09
N HIS A 8 -17.63 2.81 2.70
CA HIS A 8 -18.53 3.85 2.19
C HIS A 8 -18.70 3.82 0.65
N GLY A 9 -18.47 2.66 0.04
CA GLY A 9 -18.72 2.41 -1.39
C GLY A 9 -17.48 1.98 -2.17
N THR A 10 -16.28 2.37 -1.74
CA THR A 10 -15.03 2.02 -2.46
C THR A 10 -14.72 0.52 -2.44
N ILE A 11 -15.22 -0.22 -1.44
CA ILE A 11 -15.13 -1.69 -1.38
C ILE A 11 -15.84 -2.40 -2.54
N SER A 12 -16.75 -1.71 -3.25
CA SER A 12 -17.42 -2.28 -4.43
C SER A 12 -16.49 -2.47 -5.63
N LEU A 13 -15.30 -1.86 -5.62
CA LEU A 13 -14.27 -2.02 -6.66
C LEU A 13 -13.44 -3.31 -6.51
N ILE A 14 -13.59 -4.03 -5.39
CA ILE A 14 -12.78 -5.20 -5.08
C ILE A 14 -13.32 -6.42 -5.83
N ASP A 15 -12.44 -7.05 -6.59
CA ASP A 15 -12.63 -8.34 -7.25
C ASP A 15 -11.28 -9.09 -7.33
N ASP A 16 -11.28 -10.26 -7.98
CA ASP A 16 -10.10 -11.12 -8.14
C ASP A 16 -8.94 -10.47 -8.93
N ASN A 17 -9.21 -9.38 -9.67
CA ASN A 17 -8.21 -8.65 -10.45
C ASN A 17 -7.71 -7.38 -9.73
N PHE A 18 -8.31 -7.03 -8.60
CA PHE A 18 -7.98 -5.82 -7.86
C PHE A 18 -6.89 -6.08 -6.82
N VAL A 19 -5.74 -5.42 -6.98
CA VAL A 19 -4.62 -5.50 -6.03
C VAL A 19 -4.68 -4.31 -5.06
N THR A 20 -4.80 -4.60 -3.77
CA THR A 20 -4.74 -3.59 -2.70
C THR A 20 -3.36 -3.55 -2.07
N VAL A 21 -2.78 -2.35 -1.96
CA VAL A 21 -1.59 -2.10 -1.14
C VAL A 21 -2.05 -1.52 0.21
N ALA A 22 -1.85 -2.26 1.30
CA ALA A 22 -2.22 -1.88 2.66
C ALA A 22 -0.98 -1.54 3.48
N ILE A 23 -0.88 -0.31 3.97
CA ILE A 23 0.18 0.09 4.92
C ILE A 23 -0.32 -0.24 6.33
N ILE A 24 0.40 -1.11 7.05
CA ILE A 24 -0.05 -1.65 8.33
C ILE A 24 0.93 -1.23 9.43
N PRO A 25 0.48 -0.48 10.46
CA PRO A 25 1.33 -0.12 11.59
C PRO A 25 1.70 -1.38 12.40
N SER A 26 2.86 -1.34 13.05
CA SER A 26 3.40 -2.49 13.81
C SER A 26 2.53 -2.85 15.03
N ASN A 27 1.84 -1.87 15.63
CA ASN A 27 0.98 -2.07 16.80
C ASN A 27 -0.17 -1.03 16.86
N GLY A 28 -0.92 -1.04 17.98
CA GLY A 28 -1.98 -0.07 18.25
C GLY A 28 -3.35 -0.41 17.66
N GLU A 29 -4.35 0.41 17.99
CA GLU A 29 -5.75 0.22 17.57
C GLU A 29 -5.93 0.31 16.04
N ASN A 30 -5.10 1.12 15.37
CA ASN A 30 -5.13 1.23 13.92
C ASN A 30 -4.76 -0.10 13.23
N ARG A 31 -3.85 -0.89 13.83
CA ARG A 31 -3.47 -2.19 13.27
C ARG A 31 -4.66 -3.13 13.20
N SER A 32 -5.39 -3.33 14.30
CA SER A 32 -6.53 -4.25 14.32
C SER A 32 -7.62 -3.84 13.33
N ARG A 33 -7.90 -2.53 13.22
CA ARG A 33 -8.84 -1.99 12.24
C ARG A 33 -8.40 -2.24 10.80
N ILE A 34 -7.12 -2.04 10.49
CA ILE A 34 -6.57 -2.28 9.15
C ILE A 34 -6.60 -3.78 8.81
N ILE A 35 -6.26 -4.66 9.76
CA ILE A 35 -6.34 -6.12 9.58
C ILE A 35 -7.78 -6.56 9.29
N GLY A 36 -8.77 -6.01 10.00
CA GLY A 36 -10.19 -6.28 9.71
C GLY A 36 -10.56 -5.89 8.28
N ASN A 37 -10.07 -4.75 7.80
CA ASN A 37 -10.28 -4.33 6.42
C ASN A 37 -9.57 -5.24 5.40
N VAL A 38 -8.35 -5.71 5.70
CA VAL A 38 -7.63 -6.69 4.86
C VAL A 38 -8.46 -7.96 4.71
N GLN A 39 -9.00 -8.49 5.80
CA GLN A 39 -9.86 -9.67 5.77
C GLN A 39 -11.12 -9.45 4.94
N GLU A 40 -11.73 -8.28 5.02
CA GLU A 40 -12.91 -7.94 4.21
C GLU A 40 -12.60 -7.85 2.71
N ILE A 41 -11.44 -7.33 2.34
CA ILE A 41 -10.99 -7.30 0.94
C ILE A 41 -10.79 -8.72 0.43
N LYS A 42 -10.11 -9.55 1.21
CA LYS A 42 -9.86 -10.96 0.86
C LYS A 42 -11.13 -11.79 0.77
N ALA A 43 -12.12 -11.53 1.63
CA ALA A 43 -13.43 -12.18 1.54
C ALA A 43 -14.18 -11.88 0.23
N ARG A 44 -13.73 -10.89 -0.56
CA ARG A 44 -14.26 -10.51 -1.87
C ARG A 44 -13.33 -10.88 -3.03
N GLY A 45 -12.30 -11.68 -2.77
CA GLY A 45 -11.36 -12.14 -3.81
C GLY A 45 -10.19 -11.18 -4.07
N GLY A 46 -10.18 -10.00 -3.48
CA GLY A 46 -9.11 -9.02 -3.68
C GLY A 46 -7.77 -9.51 -3.10
N MET A 47 -6.70 -9.35 -3.89
CA MET A 47 -5.33 -9.60 -3.44
C MET A 47 -4.84 -8.43 -2.58
N VAL A 48 -4.13 -8.74 -1.50
CA VAL A 48 -3.57 -7.74 -0.59
C VAL A 48 -2.05 -7.87 -0.46
N ILE A 49 -1.35 -6.79 -0.80
CA ILE A 49 0.07 -6.58 -0.49
C ILE A 49 0.15 -5.71 0.77
N GLY A 50 0.65 -6.28 1.87
CA GLY A 50 0.93 -5.57 3.11
C GLY A 50 2.29 -4.88 3.08
N VAL A 51 2.37 -3.62 3.48
CA VAL A 51 3.63 -2.88 3.68
C VAL A 51 3.76 -2.60 5.18
N VAL A 52 4.76 -3.22 5.81
CA VAL A 52 4.82 -3.37 7.27
C VAL A 52 6.21 -3.11 7.82
N SER A 53 6.30 -2.62 9.04
CA SER A 53 7.57 -2.44 9.78
C SER A 53 7.69 -3.62 10.75
N GLY A 54 8.75 -4.42 10.59
CA GLY A 54 8.93 -5.67 11.33
C GLY A 54 8.38 -6.88 10.58
N ASP A 55 7.69 -7.76 11.32
CA ASP A 55 7.29 -9.08 10.84
C ASP A 55 6.16 -9.06 9.79
N PRO A 56 6.10 -10.08 8.91
CA PRO A 56 5.03 -10.22 7.94
C PRO A 56 3.66 -10.40 8.60
N VAL A 57 2.62 -9.99 7.89
CA VAL A 57 1.23 -10.11 8.32
C VAL A 57 0.57 -11.27 7.59
N GLU A 58 0.21 -12.31 8.33
CA GLU A 58 -0.37 -13.55 7.78
C GLU A 58 -1.65 -13.34 6.98
N GLN A 59 -2.44 -12.31 7.32
CA GLN A 59 -3.67 -12.02 6.59
C GLN A 59 -3.40 -11.50 5.18
N CYS A 60 -2.22 -10.93 4.90
CA CYS A 60 -1.85 -10.45 3.57
C CYS A 60 -1.39 -11.61 2.68
N ASP A 61 -1.58 -11.48 1.36
CA ASP A 61 -1.08 -12.46 0.39
C ASP A 61 0.43 -12.32 0.18
N VAL A 62 0.93 -11.09 0.25
CA VAL A 62 2.35 -10.75 0.25
C VAL A 62 2.61 -9.70 1.31
N SER A 63 3.69 -9.83 2.07
CA SER A 63 4.17 -8.80 3.00
C SER A 63 5.53 -8.26 2.55
N LEU A 64 5.59 -6.95 2.34
CA LEU A 64 6.81 -6.19 2.09
C LEU A 64 7.25 -5.55 3.41
N CYS A 65 8.27 -6.15 4.03
CA CYS A 65 8.74 -5.77 5.35
C CYS A 65 9.88 -4.76 5.25
N ALA A 66 9.74 -3.66 6.00
CA ALA A 66 10.82 -2.77 6.35
C ALA A 66 11.42 -3.18 7.72
N PRO A 67 12.66 -2.75 8.05
CA PRO A 67 13.23 -2.96 9.37
C PRO A 67 12.31 -2.44 10.47
N GLU A 68 12.22 -3.19 11.56
CA GLU A 68 11.45 -2.78 12.73
C GLU A 68 11.99 -1.44 13.27
N CYS A 69 11.07 -0.51 13.52
CA CYS A 69 11.40 0.81 14.04
C CYS A 69 10.22 1.40 14.82
N HIS A 70 10.51 2.46 15.57
CA HIS A 70 9.51 3.17 16.36
C HIS A 70 8.39 3.74 15.46
N GLU A 71 7.14 3.68 15.91
CA GLU A 71 5.95 4.05 15.12
C GLU A 71 6.04 5.48 14.54
N LEU A 72 6.57 6.42 15.31
CA LEU A 72 6.81 7.80 14.86
C LEU A 72 7.76 7.92 13.65
N ILE A 73 8.66 6.95 13.48
CA ILE A 73 9.67 6.94 12.40
C ILE A 73 9.25 5.97 11.28
N ALA A 74 8.38 5.00 11.57
CA ALA A 74 7.89 4.02 10.59
C ALA A 74 7.42 4.59 9.23
N PRO A 75 6.81 5.80 9.13
CA PRO A 75 6.47 6.37 7.84
C PRO A 75 7.65 6.50 6.86
N PHE A 76 8.87 6.73 7.34
CA PHE A 76 10.05 6.89 6.49
C PHE A 76 10.45 5.59 5.77
N PRO A 77 10.80 4.48 6.47
CA PRO A 77 11.17 3.25 5.79
C PRO A 77 9.99 2.62 5.03
N LEU A 78 8.75 2.76 5.49
CA LEU A 78 7.57 2.29 4.74
C LEU A 78 7.39 3.05 3.42
N THR A 79 7.70 4.35 3.39
CA THR A 79 7.69 5.14 2.15
C THR A 79 8.73 4.62 1.15
N VAL A 80 9.92 4.22 1.61
CA VAL A 80 10.96 3.64 0.74
C VAL A 80 10.46 2.33 0.11
N VAL A 81 9.80 1.47 0.88
CA VAL A 81 9.21 0.24 0.35
C VAL A 81 8.16 0.54 -0.73
N CYS A 82 7.27 1.51 -0.48
CA CYS A 82 6.28 1.95 -1.47
C CYS A 82 6.92 2.52 -2.74
N GLN A 83 8.00 3.30 -2.60
CA GLN A 83 8.75 3.85 -3.74
C GLN A 83 9.39 2.74 -4.58
N LEU A 84 9.97 1.72 -3.94
CA LEU A 84 10.55 0.56 -4.63
C LEU A 84 9.46 -0.25 -5.33
N LEU A 85 8.31 -0.48 -4.70
CA LEU A 85 7.17 -1.15 -5.33
C LEU A 85 6.73 -0.40 -6.60
N ALA A 86 6.58 0.92 -6.52
CA ALA A 86 6.21 1.75 -7.67
C ALA A 86 7.29 1.70 -8.77
N TYR A 87 8.57 1.80 -8.39
CA TYR A 87 9.70 1.73 -9.32
C TYR A 87 9.72 0.42 -10.09
N TYR A 88 9.71 -0.72 -9.39
CA TYR A 88 9.78 -2.02 -10.05
C TYR A 88 8.52 -2.33 -10.86
N THR A 89 7.35 -1.86 -10.42
CA THR A 89 6.12 -1.95 -11.23
C THR A 89 6.27 -1.18 -12.55
N ALA A 90 6.79 0.05 -12.50
CA ALA A 90 7.01 0.87 -13.69
C ALA A 90 8.05 0.25 -14.64
N VAL A 91 9.17 -0.25 -14.10
CA VAL A 91 10.20 -0.97 -14.87
C VAL A 91 9.62 -2.21 -15.53
N HIS A 92 8.87 -3.03 -14.79
CA HIS A 92 8.22 -4.23 -15.32
C HIS A 92 7.25 -3.92 -16.47
N HIS A 93 6.54 -2.79 -16.39
CA HIS A 93 5.66 -2.31 -17.45
C HIS A 93 6.36 -1.50 -18.55
N ASN A 94 7.71 -1.51 -18.62
CA ASN A 94 8.50 -0.75 -19.59
C ASN A 94 8.13 0.74 -19.67
N ARG A 95 7.88 1.35 -18.50
CA ARG A 95 7.54 2.78 -18.39
C ARG A 95 8.78 3.62 -18.16
N ASN A 96 8.78 4.86 -18.65
CA ASN A 96 9.82 5.83 -18.33
C ASN A 96 9.61 6.34 -16.90
N VAL A 97 10.45 5.85 -15.97
CA VAL A 97 10.38 6.16 -14.54
C VAL A 97 10.70 7.64 -14.28
N ASP A 98 11.69 8.20 -14.97
CA ASP A 98 12.16 9.57 -14.75
C ASP A 98 11.24 10.62 -15.38
N ARG A 99 10.52 10.24 -16.45
CA ARG A 99 9.64 11.12 -17.21
C ARG A 99 8.26 10.45 -17.41
N PRO A 100 7.45 10.35 -16.35
CA PRO A 100 6.09 9.82 -16.47
C PRO A 100 5.27 10.68 -17.44
N ARG A 101 4.44 10.01 -18.24
CA ARG A 101 3.63 10.67 -19.29
C ARG A 101 2.75 11.77 -18.69
N ALA A 102 2.61 12.88 -19.43
CA ALA A 102 1.77 14.03 -19.06
C ALA A 102 2.14 14.74 -17.73
N LEU A 103 3.35 14.52 -17.20
CA LEU A 103 3.84 15.19 -15.99
C LEU A 103 5.12 15.99 -16.27
N ALA A 104 5.29 17.07 -15.51
CA ALA A 104 6.52 17.85 -15.44
C ALA A 104 7.09 17.77 -14.02
N LYS A 105 8.41 17.90 -13.88
CA LYS A 105 9.08 17.86 -12.56
C LYS A 105 8.59 18.96 -11.61
N SER A 106 8.19 20.10 -12.16
CA SER A 106 7.50 21.17 -11.45
C SER A 106 6.59 21.88 -12.44
N VAL A 107 5.43 22.35 -11.98
CA VAL A 107 4.48 23.11 -12.78
C VAL A 107 4.70 24.59 -12.48
N THR A 108 5.37 25.30 -13.37
CA THR A 108 5.44 26.76 -13.33
C THR A 108 4.35 27.31 -14.23
N VAL A 109 3.27 27.78 -13.64
CA VAL A 109 2.26 28.58 -14.36
C VAL A 109 2.79 30.01 -14.41
N GLY A 110 3.02 30.52 -15.62
CA GLY A 110 3.39 31.93 -15.85
C GLY A 110 2.18 32.85 -15.75
#